data_AF-A0A842PI17-F1
#
_entry.id   AF-A0A842PI17-F1
#
_cell.length_a   1.000
_cell.length_b   1.000
_cell.length_c   1.000
_cell.angle_alpha   90.00
_cell.angle_beta   90.00
_cell.angle_gamma   90.00
#
_symmetry.space_group_name_H-M   'P 1'
#
loop_
_entity.id
_entity.type
_entity.pdbx_description
1 polymer ?
#
loop_
_entity_poly.entity_id
_entity_poly.type
_entity_poly.pdbx_seq_one_letter_code
_entity_poly.pdbx_strand_id
1 'polypeptide(L)'
;MACLRVHQVRDELPGPESWLILRKDDNGEKKYQLSNASPNTTMSRLAEMSCSRYWIERAFEDAKGEVGMADYEVRGWTGWHHHMTMVLLAMLFLLILQLKWKDKAPMLTIQDVREILEVILPRRRITNQDILEIIKEKHKARESARRSHHKKNSKA
;
A
#
# COMPACT_ATOMS: atom_id res chain seq x y z
N MET A 1 -15.34 10.34 23.57
CA MET A 1 -15.68 9.07 22.89
C MET A 1 -16.59 8.27 23.79
N ALA A 2 -17.54 7.51 23.23
CA ALA A 2 -18.35 6.54 23.97
C ALA A 2 -18.37 5.20 23.23
N CYS A 3 -18.47 4.10 23.97
CA CYS A 3 -18.59 2.75 23.41
C CYS A 3 -19.79 2.04 24.04
N LEU A 4 -20.65 1.44 23.22
CA LEU A 4 -21.88 0.77 23.66
C LEU A 4 -21.93 -0.63 23.06
N ARG A 5 -22.49 -1.60 23.78
CA ARG A 5 -22.86 -2.89 23.18
C ARG A 5 -24.23 -2.75 22.52
N VAL A 6 -24.30 -3.13 21.25
CA VAL A 6 -25.52 -3.02 20.43
C VAL A 6 -25.72 -4.29 19.61
N HIS A 7 -26.97 -4.61 19.30
CA HIS A 7 -27.31 -5.61 18.30
C HIS A 7 -27.45 -4.92 16.95
N GLN A 8 -26.71 -5.39 15.95
CA GLN A 8 -26.82 -4.83 14.60
C GLN A 8 -28.15 -5.26 13.99
N VAL A 9 -28.87 -4.39 13.29
CA VAL A 9 -30.01 -4.84 12.47
C VAL A 9 -29.46 -5.31 11.12
N ARG A 10 -29.76 -6.55 10.73
CA ARG A 10 -29.42 -7.13 9.43
C ARG A 10 -30.65 -7.81 8.89
N ASP A 11 -31.05 -7.47 7.66
CA ASP A 11 -32.25 -8.02 7.00
C ASP A 11 -33.50 -7.92 7.90
N GLU A 12 -33.69 -6.76 8.53
CA GLU A 12 -34.80 -6.47 9.49
C GLU A 12 -34.81 -7.33 10.76
N LEU A 13 -33.79 -8.17 10.98
CA LEU A 13 -33.65 -9.04 12.13
C LEU A 13 -32.48 -8.60 13.04
N PRO A 14 -32.52 -8.95 14.34
CA PRO A 14 -31.39 -8.73 15.24
C PRO A 14 -30.21 -9.63 14.83
N GLY A 15 -29.18 -8.99 14.31
CA GLY A 15 -27.88 -9.56 14.02
C GLY A 15 -26.98 -9.67 15.26
N PRO A 16 -25.69 -9.99 15.06
CA PRO A 16 -24.78 -10.27 16.17
C PRO A 16 -24.55 -9.04 17.05
N GLU A 17 -24.35 -9.30 18.35
CA GLU A 17 -23.94 -8.27 19.31
C GLU A 17 -22.54 -7.75 18.95
N SER A 18 -22.37 -6.43 18.94
CA SER A 18 -21.14 -5.76 18.55
C SER A 18 -20.92 -4.49 19.37
N TRP A 19 -19.74 -3.87 19.22
CA TRP A 19 -19.46 -2.55 19.77
C TRP A 19 -19.92 -1.46 18.81
N LEU A 20 -20.69 -0.50 19.29
CA LEU A 20 -20.89 0.81 18.67
C LEU A 20 -19.92 1.81 19.29
N ILE A 21 -18.98 2.30 18.48
CA ILE A 21 -18.00 3.31 18.86
C ILE A 21 -18.47 4.66 18.32
N LEU A 22 -18.64 5.61 19.24
CA LEU A 22 -19.10 6.97 19.01
C LEU A 22 -17.93 7.93 19.28
N ARG A 23 -17.45 8.60 18.24
CA ARG A 23 -16.43 9.65 18.36
C ARG A 23 -16.96 11.00 17.89
N LYS A 24 -16.42 12.05 18.47
CA LYS A 24 -16.59 13.42 18.04
C LYS A 24 -15.19 13.97 17.81
N ASP A 25 -14.94 14.41 16.59
CA ASP A 25 -13.66 15.02 16.21
C ASP A 25 -13.66 16.51 16.63
N ASP A 26 -12.49 17.15 16.59
CA ASP A 26 -12.31 18.54 17.05
C ASP A 26 -13.12 19.56 16.22
N ASN A 27 -13.39 19.23 14.96
CA ASN A 27 -14.27 19.99 14.06
C ASN A 27 -15.77 19.84 14.40
N GLY A 28 -16.12 19.04 15.42
CA GLY A 28 -17.48 18.77 15.85
C GLY A 28 -18.18 17.62 15.11
N GLU A 29 -17.53 17.04 14.10
CA GLU A 29 -18.05 15.91 13.31
C GLU A 29 -18.20 14.66 14.19
N LYS A 30 -19.35 13.99 14.09
CA LYS A 30 -19.62 12.74 14.82
C LYS A 30 -19.39 11.55 13.92
N LYS A 31 -18.55 10.61 14.35
CA LYS A 31 -18.23 9.38 13.65
C LYS A 31 -18.77 8.18 14.42
N TYR A 32 -19.36 7.26 13.66
CA TYR A 32 -19.99 6.04 14.16
C TYR A 32 -19.32 4.84 13.52
N GLN A 33 -18.92 3.86 14.32
CA GLN A 33 -18.25 2.66 13.82
C GLN A 33 -18.76 1.44 14.57
N LEU A 34 -18.85 0.31 13.87
CA LEU A 34 -19.14 -0.99 14.46
C LEU A 34 -17.86 -1.81 14.56
N SER A 35 -17.68 -2.54 15.67
CA SER A 35 -16.55 -3.45 15.86
C SER A 35 -17.01 -4.79 16.42
N ASN A 36 -16.46 -5.87 15.85
CA ASN A 36 -16.65 -7.25 16.31
C ASN A 36 -15.60 -7.66 17.36
N ALA A 37 -14.88 -6.70 17.97
CA ALA A 37 -13.94 -6.97 19.04
C ALA A 37 -14.62 -7.66 20.24
N SER A 38 -13.83 -8.41 21.01
CA SER A 38 -14.33 -9.14 22.19
C SER A 38 -15.12 -8.23 23.14
N PRO A 39 -16.17 -8.72 23.81
CA PRO A 39 -16.88 -8.04 24.91
C PRO A 39 -15.97 -7.51 26.02
N ASN A 40 -14.79 -8.12 26.21
CA ASN A 40 -13.84 -7.75 27.25
C ASN A 40 -12.81 -6.72 26.76
N THR A 41 -12.96 -6.21 25.53
CA THR A 41 -12.04 -5.23 24.95
C THR A 41 -12.21 -3.89 25.65
N THR A 42 -11.10 -3.31 26.13
CA THR A 42 -11.15 -2.03 26.84
C THR A 42 -11.54 -0.89 25.91
N MET A 43 -12.20 0.14 26.47
CA MET A 43 -12.53 1.34 25.72
C MET A 43 -11.29 2.01 25.11
N SER A 44 -10.15 2.01 25.82
CA SER A 44 -8.88 2.53 25.30
C SER A 44 -8.43 1.80 24.04
N ARG A 45 -8.50 0.46 24.03
CA ARG A 45 -8.13 -0.34 22.85
C ARG A 45 -9.09 -0.10 21.68
N LEU A 46 -10.39 0.05 21.93
CA LEU A 46 -11.37 0.41 20.90
C LEU A 46 -11.07 1.80 20.32
N ALA A 47 -10.67 2.76 21.17
CA ALA A 47 -10.26 4.10 20.74
C ALA A 47 -9.06 4.03 19.80
N GLU A 48 -8.02 3.29 20.21
CA GLU A 48 -6.79 3.10 19.45
C GLU A 48 -7.11 2.53 18.06
N MET A 49 -7.80 1.39 17.99
CA MET A 49 -8.20 0.76 16.72
C MET A 49 -9.02 1.72 15.84
N SER A 50 -9.97 2.44 16.42
CA SER A 50 -10.83 3.39 15.72
C SER A 50 -10.03 4.55 15.11
N CYS A 51 -9.03 5.05 15.84
CA CYS A 51 -8.15 6.14 15.42
C CYS A 51 -7.03 5.68 14.48
N SER A 52 -6.63 4.40 14.51
CA SER A 52 -5.57 3.85 13.66
C SER A 52 -5.88 3.88 12.17
N ARG A 53 -7.16 4.05 11.76
CA ARG A 53 -7.57 4.11 10.35
C ARG A 53 -6.77 5.13 9.54
N TYR A 54 -6.50 6.30 10.12
CA TYR A 54 -5.72 7.35 9.48
C TYR A 54 -4.30 6.86 9.13
N TRP A 55 -3.63 6.19 10.07
CA TRP A 55 -2.28 5.67 9.86
C TRP A 55 -2.23 4.57 8.80
N ILE A 56 -3.28 3.72 8.73
CA ILE A 56 -3.43 2.72 7.68
C ILE A 56 -3.58 3.39 6.31
N GLU A 57 -4.45 4.39 6.20
CA GLU A 57 -4.65 5.14 4.96
C GLU A 57 -3.37 5.86 4.51
N ARG A 58 -2.67 6.51 5.45
CA ARG A 58 -1.38 7.16 5.17
C ARG A 58 -0.34 6.16 4.66
N ALA A 59 -0.26 4.97 5.25
CA ALA A 59 0.65 3.92 4.79
C ALA A 59 0.31 3.45 3.36
N PHE A 60 -0.97 3.37 3.00
CA PHE A 60 -1.35 3.08 1.60
C PHE A 60 -1.01 4.22 0.65
N GLU A 61 -1.19 5.47 1.06
CA GLU A 61 -0.80 6.62 0.23
C GLU A 61 0.71 6.68 0.02
N ASP A 62 1.51 6.43 1.07
CA ASP A 62 2.97 6.32 0.96
C ASP A 62 3.36 5.14 0.04
N ALA A 63 2.70 3.99 0.17
CA ALA A 63 3.00 2.84 -0.68
C ALA A 63 2.70 3.11 -2.17
N LYS A 64 1.64 3.86 -2.47
CA LYS A 64 1.32 4.28 -3.84
C LYS A 64 2.34 5.29 -4.37
N GLY A 65 2.67 6.31 -3.59
CA GLY A 65 3.55 7.40 -4.02
C GLY A 65 5.02 7.02 -4.12
N GLU A 66 5.52 6.19 -3.19
CA GLU A 66 6.96 6.01 -3.00
C GLU A 66 7.50 4.68 -3.53
N VAL A 67 6.67 3.64 -3.60
CA VAL A 67 7.12 2.29 -4.00
C VAL A 67 6.26 1.66 -5.10
N GLY A 68 5.41 2.45 -5.76
CA GLY A 68 4.69 2.03 -6.96
C GLY A 68 3.56 1.04 -6.71
N MET A 69 2.89 1.09 -5.56
CA MET A 69 1.73 0.22 -5.28
C MET A 69 0.61 0.37 -6.33
N ALA A 70 0.47 1.56 -6.93
CA ALA A 70 -0.51 1.84 -7.97
C ALA A 70 0.01 1.63 -9.41
N ASP A 71 1.30 1.31 -9.59
CA ASP A 71 1.98 1.34 -10.90
C ASP A 71 2.21 -0.05 -11.51
N TYR A 72 1.35 -1.02 -11.20
CA TYR A 72 1.46 -2.37 -11.76
C TYR A 72 0.74 -2.47 -13.11
N GLU A 73 1.42 -2.99 -14.14
CA GLU A 73 0.85 -3.18 -15.49
C GLU A 73 0.40 -4.63 -15.76
N VAL A 74 0.37 -5.47 -14.72
CA VAL A 74 0.06 -6.90 -14.80
C VAL A 74 -1.45 -7.19 -14.68
N ARG A 75 -1.94 -8.17 -15.43
CA ARG A 75 -3.36 -8.59 -15.42
C ARG A 75 -3.62 -9.95 -14.76
N GLY A 76 -2.56 -10.70 -14.42
CA GLY A 76 -2.67 -12.02 -13.82
C GLY A 76 -2.43 -11.98 -12.31
N TRP A 77 -3.12 -12.86 -11.58
CA TRP A 77 -3.00 -12.98 -10.12
C TRP A 77 -1.55 -13.12 -9.65
N THR A 78 -0.79 -14.05 -10.23
CA THR A 78 0.61 -14.30 -9.83
C THR A 78 1.51 -13.07 -10.01
N GLY A 79 1.35 -12.35 -11.13
CA GLY A 79 2.11 -11.12 -11.40
C GLY A 79 1.75 -10.03 -10.39
N TRP A 80 0.46 -9.83 -10.14
CA TRP A 80 -0.02 -8.85 -9.16
C TRP A 80 0.46 -9.19 -7.75
N HIS A 81 0.38 -10.46 -7.34
CA HIS A 81 0.80 -10.91 -6.02
C HIS A 81 2.31 -10.72 -5.83
N HIS A 82 3.13 -11.01 -6.85
CA HIS A 82 4.56 -10.75 -6.80
C HIS A 82 4.85 -9.25 -6.64
N HIS A 83 4.18 -8.40 -7.42
CA HIS A 83 4.31 -6.95 -7.30
C HIS A 83 3.97 -6.45 -5.89
N MET A 84 2.81 -6.86 -5.36
CA MET A 84 2.40 -6.47 -4.01
C MET A 84 3.37 -6.97 -2.93
N THR A 85 3.95 -8.16 -3.10
CA THR A 85 4.98 -8.66 -2.18
C THR A 85 6.22 -7.75 -2.19
N MET A 86 6.68 -7.32 -3.38
CA MET A 86 7.81 -6.40 -3.51
C MET A 86 7.52 -5.01 -2.94
N VAL A 87 6.30 -4.49 -3.16
CA VAL A 87 5.82 -3.23 -2.56
C VAL A 87 5.88 -3.30 -1.03
N LEU A 88 5.38 -4.38 -0.42
CA LEU A 88 5.41 -4.56 1.03
C LEU A 88 6.84 -4.64 1.58
N LEU A 89 7.74 -5.34 0.88
CA LEU A 89 9.16 -5.41 1.25
C LEU A 89 9.85 -4.04 1.15
N ALA A 90 9.59 -3.27 0.09
CA ALA A 90 10.14 -1.93 -0.07
C ALA A 90 9.64 -0.97 1.01
N MET A 91 8.34 -0.99 1.31
CA MET A 91 7.77 -0.21 2.42
C MET A 91 8.40 -0.57 3.77
N LEU A 92 8.56 -1.86 4.06
CA LEU A 92 9.21 -2.31 5.29
C LEU A 92 10.65 -1.79 5.38
N PHE A 93 11.40 -1.86 4.28
CA PHE A 93 12.77 -1.35 4.23
C PHE A 93 12.84 0.16 4.51
N LEU A 94 12.00 0.96 3.85
CA LEU A 94 11.95 2.41 4.06
C LEU A 94 11.55 2.74 5.51
N LEU A 95 10.57 2.03 6.08
CA LEU A 95 10.14 2.23 7.47
C LEU A 95 11.26 1.92 8.47
N ILE A 96 12.01 0.84 8.26
CA ILE A 96 13.16 0.49 9.13
C ILE A 96 14.20 1.61 9.11
N LEU A 97 14.51 2.16 7.93
CA LEU A 97 15.46 3.26 7.80
C LEU A 97 14.95 4.55 8.44
N GLN A 98 13.67 4.88 8.23
CA GLN A 98 13.03 6.03 8.87
C GLN A 98 13.16 5.95 10.40
N LEU A 99 12.84 4.79 10.99
CA LEU A 99 12.98 4.56 12.43
C LEU A 99 14.43 4.67 12.91
N LYS A 100 15.37 4.11 12.15
CA LYS A 100 16.81 4.17 12.45
C LYS A 100 17.38 5.58 12.40
N TRP A 101 16.82 6.46 11.57
CA TRP A 101 17.31 7.83 11.38
C TRP A 101 16.50 8.88 12.15
N LYS A 102 15.46 8.47 12.86
CA LYS A 102 14.55 9.35 13.60
C LYS A 102 15.26 10.24 14.63
N ASP A 103 16.27 9.72 15.32
CA ASP A 103 17.04 10.51 16.30
C ASP A 103 17.85 11.64 15.66
N LYS A 104 18.21 11.48 14.38
CA LYS A 104 18.95 12.51 13.60
C LYS A 104 18.02 13.50 12.91
N ALA A 105 16.82 13.06 12.56
CA ALA A 105 15.81 13.86 11.89
C ALA A 105 14.41 13.48 12.43
N PRO A 106 13.91 14.17 13.48
CA PRO A 106 12.66 13.78 14.16
C PRO A 106 11.39 13.82 13.29
N MET A 107 11.39 14.62 12.22
CA MET A 107 10.26 14.77 11.28
C MET A 107 10.47 14.02 9.96
N LEU A 108 11.44 13.09 9.92
CA LEU A 108 11.77 12.35 8.71
C LEU A 108 10.57 11.53 8.21
N THR A 109 10.22 11.70 6.94
CA THR A 109 9.13 10.97 6.27
C THR A 109 9.67 9.78 5.47
N ILE A 110 8.78 8.90 5.01
CA ILE A 110 9.13 7.80 4.10
C ILE A 110 9.67 8.34 2.76
N GLN A 111 9.08 9.42 2.26
CA GLN A 111 9.52 10.11 1.05
C GLN A 111 10.97 10.60 1.19
N ASP A 112 11.30 11.29 2.30
CA ASP A 112 12.67 11.76 2.54
C ASP A 112 13.68 10.61 2.51
N VAL A 113 13.34 9.47 3.13
CA VAL A 113 14.20 8.28 3.11
C VAL A 113 14.39 7.77 1.68
N ARG A 114 13.32 7.69 0.88
CA ARG A 114 13.40 7.27 -0.52
C ARG A 114 14.29 8.20 -1.33
N GLU A 115 14.11 9.51 -1.19
CA GLU A 115 14.92 10.53 -1.89
C GLU A 115 16.40 10.47 -1.49
N ILE A 116 16.70 10.28 -0.20
CA ILE A 116 18.07 10.09 0.29
C ILE A 116 18.69 8.84 -0.35
N LEU A 117 17.96 7.73 -0.43
CA LEU A 117 18.44 6.51 -1.06
C LEU A 117 18.70 6.68 -2.56
N GLU A 118 17.90 7.46 -3.28
CA GLU A 118 18.15 7.74 -4.70
C GLU A 118 19.47 8.49 -4.96
N VAL A 119 19.95 9.24 -3.97
CA VAL A 119 21.22 9.96 -4.00
C VAL A 119 22.38 9.06 -3.55
N ILE A 120 22.19 8.28 -2.49
CA ILE A 120 23.27 7.49 -1.87
C ILE A 120 23.50 6.16 -2.58
N LEU A 121 22.44 5.52 -3.10
CA LEU A 121 22.58 4.22 -3.73
C LEU A 121 23.41 4.33 -5.02
N PRO A 122 24.41 3.45 -5.20
CA PRO A 122 25.25 3.49 -6.38
C PRO A 122 24.39 3.23 -7.62
N ARG A 123 24.33 4.23 -8.51
CA ARG A 123 23.68 4.06 -9.80
C ARG A 123 24.52 3.10 -10.64
N ARG A 124 23.86 2.15 -11.31
CA ARG A 124 24.52 1.27 -12.29
C ARG A 124 25.23 2.16 -13.31
N ARG A 125 26.56 2.06 -13.42
CA ARG A 125 27.29 2.67 -14.53
C ARG A 125 26.90 1.92 -15.78
N ILE A 126 26.20 2.58 -16.69
CA ILE A 126 25.80 2.02 -17.97
C ILE A 126 26.92 2.33 -18.98
N THR A 127 27.49 1.30 -19.58
CA THR A 127 28.48 1.43 -20.65
C THR A 127 27.80 1.54 -22.02
N ASN A 128 28.54 1.95 -23.05
CA ASN A 128 28.03 1.93 -24.43
C ASN A 128 27.58 0.52 -24.88
N GLN A 129 28.24 -0.53 -24.38
CA GLN A 129 27.85 -1.91 -24.65
C GLN A 129 26.52 -2.28 -23.98
N ASP A 130 26.31 -1.90 -22.72
CA ASP A 130 25.03 -2.11 -22.02
C ASP A 130 23.87 -1.43 -22.77
N ILE A 131 24.08 -0.21 -23.29
CA ILE A 131 23.07 0.51 -24.07
C ILE A 131 22.71 -0.27 -25.33
N LEU A 132 23.71 -0.76 -26.08
CA LEU A 132 23.49 -1.55 -27.28
C LEU A 132 22.74 -2.84 -26.97
N GLU A 133 23.04 -3.50 -25.86
CA GLU A 133 22.36 -4.72 -25.42
C GLU A 133 20.89 -4.44 -25.06
N ILE A 134 20.61 -3.38 -24.30
CA ILE A 134 19.24 -2.93 -23.98
C ILE A 134 18.44 -2.67 -25.26
N ILE A 135 19.04 -2.00 -26.25
CA ILE A 135 18.38 -1.72 -27.53
C ILE A 135 18.08 -3.02 -28.29
N LYS A 136 19.05 -3.96 -28.34
CA LYS A 136 18.87 -5.26 -28.97
C LYS A 136 17.74 -6.07 -28.34
N GLU A 137 17.66 -6.12 -27.01
CA GLU A 137 16.57 -6.79 -26.29
C GLU A 137 15.22 -6.14 -26.59
N LYS A 138 15.14 -4.79 -26.62
CA LYS A 138 13.92 -4.08 -27.04
C LYS A 138 13.52 -4.44 -28.48
N HIS A 139 14.47 -4.57 -29.40
CA HIS A 139 14.20 -4.95 -30.78
C HIS A 139 13.66 -6.38 -30.86
N LYS A 140 14.28 -7.35 -30.18
CA LYS A 140 13.78 -8.73 -30.10
C LYS A 140 12.34 -8.79 -29.56
N ALA A 141 12.05 -8.05 -28.49
CA ALA A 141 10.72 -8.00 -27.90
C ALA A 141 9.67 -7.44 -28.89
N ARG A 142 10.00 -6.37 -29.61
CA ARG A 142 9.14 -5.77 -30.66
C ARG A 142 8.90 -6.74 -31.82
N GLU A 143 9.94 -7.42 -32.30
CA GLU A 143 9.80 -8.41 -33.37
C GLU A 143 8.91 -9.58 -32.96
N SER A 144 9.10 -10.09 -31.74
CA SER A 144 8.26 -11.15 -31.17
C SER A 144 6.79 -10.74 -31.12
N ALA A 145 6.50 -9.54 -30.60
CA ALA A 145 5.15 -8.97 -30.56
C ALA A 145 4.54 -8.83 -31.97
N ARG A 146 5.33 -8.31 -32.94
CA ARG A 146 4.90 -8.13 -34.33
C ARG A 146 4.57 -9.47 -35.00
N ARG A 147 5.41 -10.50 -34.82
CA ARG A 147 5.18 -11.86 -35.33
C ARG A 147 3.93 -12.48 -34.72
N SER A 148 3.72 -12.32 -33.41
CA SER A 148 2.52 -12.79 -32.71
C SER A 148 1.24 -12.15 -33.25
N HIS A 149 1.26 -10.82 -33.47
CA HIS A 149 0.14 -10.09 -34.05
C HIS A 149 -0.17 -10.55 -35.49
N HIS A 150 0.87 -10.76 -36.32
CA HIS A 150 0.71 -11.28 -37.67
C HIS A 150 0.07 -12.68 -37.69
N LYS A 151 0.50 -13.56 -36.78
CA LYS A 151 -0.03 -14.93 -36.65
C LYS A 151 -1.48 -14.99 -36.16
N LYS A 152 -1.93 -13.97 -35.40
CA LYS A 152 -3.33 -13.82 -34.98
C LYS A 152 -4.21 -13.35 -36.14
N ASN A 153 -3.75 -12.38 -36.92
CA ASN A 153 -4.50 -11.87 -38.07
C ASN A 153 -4.55 -12.84 -39.26
N SER A 154 -3.60 -13.77 -39.40
CA SER A 154 -3.63 -14.77 -40.46
C SER A 154 -4.50 -16.01 -40.15
N LYS A 155 -5.11 -16.07 -38.96
CA LYS A 155 -5.95 -17.20 -38.50
C LYS A 155 -7.43 -16.81 -38.32
N ALA A 156 -7.77 -15.56 -38.57
CA ALA A 156 -9.14 -15.05 -38.66
C ALA A 156 -9.54 -14.97 -40.14
#